data_AF-A0A926MTU1-F1
#
_entry.id   AF-A0A926MTU1-F1
#
_cell.length_a   1.000
_cell.length_b   1.000
_cell.length_c   1.000
_cell.angle_alpha   90.00
_cell.angle_beta   90.00
_cell.angle_gamma   90.00
#
_symmetry.space_group_name_H-M   'P 1'
#
loop_
_entity.id
_entity.type
_entity.pdbx_description
1 polymer ?
#
loop_
_entity_poly.entity_id
_entity_poly.type
_entity_poly.pdbx_seq_one_letter_code
_entity_poly.pdbx_strand_id
1 'polypeptide(L)'
;MSKKCELTGKNPMKGHNVSHANNKTKRRFLPNLKKVKFTSELLKRSLKLTVSNAGVRSVDKKGSFDEFLKTVKNKNLSPRLKKLKKSILIKSPFQKKAVQSKSA
;
A
#
# COMPACT_ATOMS: atom_id res chain seq x y z
N MET A 1 2.06 19.48 1.08
CA MET A 1 1.47 18.13 1.23
C MET A 1 2.30 17.09 0.48
N SER A 2 2.84 16.08 1.17
CA SER A 2 3.65 15.03 0.55
C SER A 2 2.75 14.07 -0.24
N LYS A 3 2.88 14.05 -1.58
CA LYS A 3 2.17 13.12 -2.49
C LYS A 3 2.67 11.68 -2.31
N LYS A 4 2.41 11.07 -1.15
CA LYS A 4 2.83 9.72 -0.78
C LYS A 4 1.62 8.77 -0.69
N CYS A 5 1.78 7.56 -1.19
CA CYS A 5 0.78 6.50 -1.01
C CYS A 5 0.81 5.98 0.44
N GLU A 6 -0.35 5.90 1.09
CA GLU A 6 -0.44 5.47 2.49
C GLU A 6 -0.15 3.97 2.70
N LEU A 7 -0.48 3.12 1.72
CA LEU A 7 -0.34 1.66 1.81
C LEU A 7 1.05 1.14 1.44
N THR A 8 1.66 1.72 0.41
CA THR A 8 2.90 1.22 -0.18
C THR A 8 4.07 2.16 0.02
N GLY A 9 3.82 3.38 0.50
CA GLY A 9 4.85 4.38 0.72
C GLY A 9 5.48 4.94 -0.56
N LYS A 10 4.87 4.70 -1.72
CA LYS A 10 5.33 5.24 -3.01
C LYS A 10 5.41 6.76 -2.94
N ASN A 11 6.60 7.28 -3.22
CA ASN A 11 6.93 8.69 -3.19
C ASN A 11 7.15 9.24 -4.61
N PRO A 12 7.05 10.56 -4.80
CA PRO A 12 7.47 11.20 -6.04
C PRO A 12 8.94 10.94 -6.32
N MET A 13 9.27 10.60 -7.57
CA MET A 13 10.64 10.41 -8.01
C MET A 13 11.12 11.66 -8.75
N LYS A 14 12.39 12.02 -8.59
CA LYS A 14 13.05 13.06 -9.39
C LYS A 14 13.79 12.39 -10.54
N GLY A 15 13.77 12.99 -11.72
CA GLY A 15 14.58 12.55 -12.85
C GLY A 15 14.64 13.61 -13.93
N HIS A 16 14.96 13.19 -15.15
CA HIS A 16 15.10 14.09 -16.29
C HIS A 16 14.14 13.69 -17.42
N ASN A 17 13.73 14.67 -18.21
CA ASN A 17 13.32 14.43 -19.58
C ASN A 17 14.58 14.53 -20.46
N VAL A 18 14.79 13.57 -21.36
CA VAL A 18 15.98 13.49 -22.20
C VAL A 18 15.50 13.59 -23.64
N SER A 19 15.96 14.61 -24.36
CA SER A 19 15.64 14.75 -25.78
C SER A 19 16.46 13.78 -26.63
N HIS A 20 16.12 13.68 -27.92
CA HIS A 20 16.90 12.90 -28.88
C HIS A 20 18.35 13.39 -29.03
N ALA A 21 18.58 14.69 -28.76
CA ALA A 21 19.91 15.30 -28.69
C ALA A 21 20.57 15.18 -27.30
N ASN A 22 20.01 14.35 -26.40
CA ASN A 22 20.46 14.17 -25.02
C ASN A 22 20.42 15.42 -24.12
N ASN A 23 19.63 16.44 -24.48
CA ASN A 23 19.42 17.60 -23.61
C ASN A 23 18.55 17.20 -22.43
N LYS A 24 19.08 17.34 -21.21
CA LYS A 24 18.43 16.89 -19.97
C LYS A 24 17.72 18.05 -19.28
N THR A 25 16.39 17.97 -19.14
CA THR A 25 15.60 18.92 -18.33
C THR A 25 15.03 18.24 -17.09
N LYS A 26 15.06 18.91 -15.93
CA LYS A 26 14.60 18.31 -14.66
C LYS A 26 13.09 18.10 -14.68
N ARG A 27 12.62 16.91 -14.30
CA ARG A 27 11.19 16.64 -14.07
C ARG A 27 10.92 15.88 -12.79
N ARG A 28 9.66 15.90 -12.34
CA ARG A 28 9.15 15.10 -11.23
C ARG A 28 8.13 14.09 -11.72
N PHE A 29 8.29 12.83 -11.31
CA PHE A 29 7.34 11.76 -11.55
C PHE A 29 6.43 11.62 -10.34
N LEU A 30 5.15 11.94 -10.53
CA LEU A 30 4.16 11.88 -9.47
C LEU A 30 3.42 10.54 -9.49
N PRO A 31 3.19 9.89 -8.33
CA PRO A 31 2.31 8.75 -8.26
C PRO A 31 0.86 9.18 -8.56
N ASN A 32 0.11 8.35 -9.30
CA ASN A 32 -1.32 8.53 -9.50
C ASN A 32 -2.06 8.20 -8.19
N LEU A 33 -2.33 9.22 -7.37
CA LEU A 33 -2.98 9.10 -6.07
C LEU A 33 -4.48 9.35 -6.18
N LYS A 34 -5.28 8.45 -5.63
CA LYS A 34 -6.73 8.55 -5.56
C LYS A 34 -7.20 8.32 -4.12
N LYS A 35 -8.31 8.95 -3.74
CA LYS A 35 -8.96 8.71 -2.46
C LYS A 35 -9.88 7.48 -2.61
N VAL A 36 -9.59 6.41 -1.88
CA VAL A 36 -10.34 5.15 -1.94
C VAL A 36 -10.77 4.75 -0.53
N LYS A 37 -11.97 4.19 -0.40
CA LYS A 37 -12.50 3.68 0.86
C LYS A 37 -12.16 2.19 0.98
N PHE A 38 -11.49 1.82 2.06
CA PHE A 38 -11.24 0.43 2.42
C PHE A 38 -12.07 0.08 3.65
N THR A 39 -12.67 -1.11 3.65
CA THR A 39 -13.41 -1.68 4.78
C THR A 39 -12.58 -2.79 5.42
N SER A 40 -12.45 -2.72 6.74
CA SER A 40 -11.85 -3.79 7.55
C SER A 40 -12.99 -4.56 8.21
N GLU A 41 -13.03 -5.86 7.99
CA GLU A 41 -14.04 -6.76 8.54
C GLU A 41 -13.76 -7.02 10.02
N LEU A 42 -12.49 -7.24 10.38
CA LEU A 42 -12.07 -7.51 11.76
C LEU A 42 -12.34 -6.33 12.71
N LEU A 43 -12.21 -5.11 12.20
CA LEU A 43 -12.46 -3.89 12.96
C LEU A 43 -13.85 -3.32 12.76
N LYS A 44 -14.66 -3.85 11.83
CA LYS A 44 -15.95 -3.30 11.38
C LYS A 44 -15.88 -1.78 11.13
N ARG A 45 -14.76 -1.32 10.55
CA ARG A 45 -14.47 0.11 10.33
C ARG A 45 -14.12 0.35 8.88
N SER A 46 -14.52 1.52 8.39
CA SER A 46 -14.15 1.98 7.05
C SER A 46 -13.19 3.17 7.12
N LEU A 47 -12.19 3.17 6.24
CA LEU A 47 -11.14 4.18 6.20
C LEU A 47 -11.02 4.72 4.78
N LYS A 48 -11.09 6.04 4.64
CA LYS A 48 -10.73 6.73 3.41
C LYS A 48 -9.22 6.95 3.43
N LEU A 49 -8.51 6.40 2.45
CA LEU A 49 -7.05 6.47 2.33
C LEU A 49 -6.68 7.06 0.98
N THR A 50 -5.56 7.78 0.94
CA THR A 50 -4.95 8.27 -0.30
C THR A 50 -3.98 7.23 -0.82
N VAL A 51 -4.36 6.56 -1.91
CA VAL A 51 -3.69 5.35 -2.38
C VAL A 51 -3.33 5.46 -3.85
N SER A 52 -2.19 4.89 -4.21
CA SER A 52 -1.76 4.73 -5.61
C SER A 52 -2.42 3.52 -6.25
N ASN A 53 -2.62 3.50 -7.57
CA ASN A 53 -3.18 2.33 -8.27
C ASN A 53 -2.44 1.02 -7.96
N ALA A 54 -1.10 1.06 -7.81
CA ALA A 54 -0.34 -0.12 -7.42
C ALA A 54 -0.64 -0.60 -5.98
N GLY A 55 -1.00 0.32 -5.09
CA GLY A 55 -1.45 -0.02 -3.74
C GLY A 55 -2.79 -0.74 -3.76
N VAL A 56 -3.75 -0.27 -4.56
CA VAL A 56 -5.05 -0.93 -4.75
C VAL A 56 -4.85 -2.37 -5.27
N ARG A 57 -4.10 -2.52 -6.37
CA ARG A 57 -3.77 -3.85 -6.93
C ARG A 57 -3.08 -4.79 -5.94
N SER A 58 -2.28 -4.24 -5.02
CA SER A 58 -1.59 -5.05 -4.00
C SER A 58 -2.54 -5.57 -2.93
N VAL A 59 -3.57 -4.79 -2.59
CA VAL A 59 -4.64 -5.22 -1.69
C VAL A 59 -5.48 -6.30 -2.38
N ASP A 60 -5.88 -6.06 -3.63
CA ASP A 60 -6.69 -7.01 -4.40
C ASP A 60 -5.97 -8.36 -4.57
N LYS A 61 -4.65 -8.33 -4.83
CA LYS A 61 -3.82 -9.55 -4.89
C LYS A 61 -3.82 -10.36 -3.58
N LYS A 62 -4.05 -9.71 -2.44
CA LYS A 62 -4.16 -10.38 -1.13
C LYS A 62 -5.59 -10.78 -0.79
N GLY A 63 -6.58 -10.38 -1.60
CA GLY A 63 -7.99 -10.70 -1.41
C GLY A 63 -8.70 -9.81 -0.39
N SER A 64 -8.03 -9.44 0.71
CA SER A 64 -8.62 -8.56 1.73
C SER A 64 -7.66 -7.49 2.24
N PHE A 65 -8.24 -6.39 2.73
CA PHE A 65 -7.48 -5.29 3.34
C PHE A 65 -6.77 -5.72 4.63
N ASP A 66 -7.42 -6.58 5.43
CA ASP A 66 -6.89 -7.05 6.70
C ASP A 66 -5.72 -8.03 6.50
N GLU A 67 -5.82 -8.95 5.52
CA GLU A 67 -4.73 -9.86 5.15
C GLU A 67 -3.54 -9.09 4.57
N PHE A 68 -3.81 -8.07 3.75
CA PHE A 68 -2.76 -7.16 3.27
C PHE A 68 -2.01 -6.51 4.45
N LEU A 69 -2.71 -5.95 5.43
CA LEU A 69 -2.05 -5.29 6.57
C LEU A 69 -1.23 -6.24 7.45
N LYS A 70 -1.63 -7.50 7.59
CA LYS A 70 -0.83 -8.52 8.29
C LYS A 70 0.51 -8.76 7.60
N THR A 71 0.50 -8.84 6.26
CA THR A 71 1.71 -9.20 5.47
C THR A 71 2.70 -8.05 5.27
N VAL A 72 2.23 -6.80 5.21
CA VAL A 72 3.05 -5.65 4.79
C VAL A 72 4.01 -5.18 5.88
N LYS A 73 5.24 -4.82 5.51
CA LYS A 73 6.25 -4.27 6.43
C LYS A 73 5.87 -2.87 6.92
N ASN A 74 6.14 -2.59 8.20
CA ASN A 74 5.79 -1.30 8.84
C ASN A 74 6.46 -0.09 8.17
N LYS A 75 7.62 -0.26 7.51
CA LYS A 75 8.35 0.82 6.82
C LYS A 75 7.51 1.47 5.71
N ASN A 76 6.64 0.71 5.05
CA ASN A 76 5.88 1.16 3.89
C ASN A 76 4.56 1.85 4.26
N LEU A 77 4.11 1.71 5.50
CA LEU A 77 2.81 2.20 5.96
C LEU A 77 2.88 3.61 6.53
N SER A 78 1.81 4.38 6.30
CA SER A 78 1.54 5.64 7.00
C SER A 78 1.46 5.45 8.53
N PRO A 79 1.84 6.45 9.36
CA PRO A 79 1.72 6.37 10.82
C PRO A 79 0.34 5.94 11.32
N ARG A 80 -0.73 6.39 10.66
CA ARG A 80 -2.12 6.00 10.97
C ARG A 80 -2.35 4.50 10.76
N LEU A 81 -1.86 3.95 9.65
CA LEU A 81 -1.99 2.53 9.32
C LEU A 81 -1.12 1.65 10.21
N LYS A 82 0.02 2.14 10.69
CA LYS A 82 0.83 1.43 11.71
C LYS A 82 0.02 1.21 12.99
N LYS A 83 -0.74 2.20 13.45
CA LYS A 83 -1.63 2.07 14.61
C LYS A 83 -2.73 1.04 14.34
N LEU A 84 -3.36 1.11 13.16
CA LEU A 84 -4.40 0.16 12.76
C LEU A 84 -3.86 -1.29 12.70
N LYS A 85 -2.69 -1.48 12.11
CA LYS A 85 -2.05 -2.79 12.03
C LYS A 85 -1.82 -3.40 13.41
N LYS A 86 -1.38 -2.61 14.40
CA LYS A 86 -1.26 -3.07 15.80
C LYS A 86 -2.61 -3.56 16.34
N SER A 87 -3.70 -2.81 16.14
CA SER A 87 -5.03 -3.25 16.58
C SER A 87 -5.52 -4.52 15.90
N ILE A 88 -5.17 -4.73 14.63
CA ILE A 88 -5.51 -5.97 13.89
C ILE A 88 -4.72 -7.16 14.43
N LEU A 89 -3.43 -6.99 14.70
CA LEU A 89 -2.58 -8.06 15.26
C LEU A 89 -3.03 -8.49 16.66
N ILE A 90 -3.54 -7.56 17.48
CA ILE A 90 -4.09 -7.86 18.81
C ILE A 90 -5.37 -8.70 18.69
N LYS A 91 -6.30 -8.29 17.82
CA LYS A 91 -7.60 -9.00 17.66
C LYS A 91 -7.48 -10.34 16.94
N SER A 92 -6.54 -10.44 16.01
CA SER A 92 -6.33 -11.65 15.21
C SER A 92 -4.83 -11.96 15.22
N PRO A 93 -4.37 -12.78 16.17
CA PRO A 93 -3.00 -13.27 16.16
C PRO A 93 -2.73 -14.01 14.85
N PHE A 94 -1.50 -13.89 14.35
CA PHE A 94 -1.10 -14.41 13.05
C PHE A 94 -1.15 -15.94 13.06
N GLN A 95 -2.26 -16.51 12.61
CA GLN A 95 -2.33 -17.92 12.25
C GLN A 95 -1.50 -18.09 10.98
N LYS A 96 -0.38 -18.82 11.04
CA LYS A 96 0.32 -19.26 9.84
C LYS A 96 -0.71 -20.04 9.02
N LYS A 97 -1.12 -19.51 7.86
CA LYS A 97 -1.90 -20.29 6.88
C LYS A 97 -1.09 -21.57 6.64
N ALA A 98 -1.68 -22.73 6.95
CA ALA A 98 -1.14 -24.00 6.52
C ALA A 98 -0.91 -23.87 5.01
N VAL A 99 0.34 -24.06 4.58
CA VAL A 99 0.68 -24.09 3.16
C VAL A 99 -0.14 -25.24 2.60
N GLN A 100 -1.19 -24.94 1.84
CA GLN A 100 -1.85 -25.96 1.04
C GLN A 100 -0.80 -26.44 0.05
N SER A 101 -0.21 -27.58 0.35
CA SER A 101 0.60 -28.36 -0.58
C SER A 101 -0.26 -28.54 -1.82
N LYS A 102 0.15 -27.90 -2.92
CA LYS A 102 -0.41 -28.22 -4.24
C LYS A 102 -0.16 -29.71 -4.46
N SER A 103 -1.22 -30.51 -4.39
CA SER A 103 -1.23 -31.86 -4.94
C SER A 103 -0.92 -31.77 -6.44
N ALA A 104 -0.10 -32.72 -6.89
CA ALA A 104 0.48 -32.84 -8.22
C ALA A 104 -0.53 -32.73 -9.36
#